data_AF-A0A4V5LW60-F1
#
_entry.id   AF-A0A4V5LW60-F1
#
_cell.length_a   1.000
_cell.length_b   1.000
_cell.length_c   1.000
_cell.angle_alpha   90.00
_cell.angle_beta   90.00
_cell.angle_gamma   90.00
#
_symmetry.space_group_name_H-M   'P 1'
#
loop_
_entity.id
_entity.type
_entity.pdbx_description
1 polymer ?
#
loop_
_entity_poly.entity_id
_entity_poly.type
_entity_poly.pdbx_seq_one_letter_code
_entity_poly.pdbx_strand_id
1 'polypeptide(L)'
;MNAETSQDALSASRIEKLPHAQARERLVGLALRDSVEKRYRTEFWGARYLVRPKLLDTIFGDGSQLIGFQPLNSRPQYYVVRVDSGWSLTNTDDDNCVGAHIDEIYEAAEEQFGLAWYPDDPPQRKYGRKWPALHEDGCLWFEMRWPMQPNNPAQGRPE
;
A
#
# COMPACT_ATOMS: atom_id res chain seq x y z
N MET A 1 -30.29 -29.04 12.23
CA MET A 1 -30.97 -27.79 11.82
C MET A 1 -31.24 -27.02 13.11
N ASN A 2 -30.53 -25.96 13.51
CA ASN A 2 -29.77 -24.94 12.79
C ASN A 2 -28.61 -24.46 13.67
N ALA A 3 -27.41 -24.37 13.10
CA ALA A 3 -26.18 -23.91 13.77
C ALA A 3 -25.52 -22.80 12.93
N GLU A 4 -26.28 -21.74 12.64
CA GLU A 4 -25.85 -20.69 11.69
C GLU A 4 -26.12 -19.26 12.16
N THR A 5 -26.38 -19.02 13.45
CA THR A 5 -26.72 -17.67 13.95
C THR A 5 -25.78 -17.17 15.05
N SER A 6 -24.54 -17.66 15.11
CA SER A 6 -23.59 -17.26 16.17
C SER A 6 -22.33 -16.54 15.71
N GLN A 7 -21.97 -16.51 14.41
CA GLN A 7 -20.75 -15.82 13.96
C GLN A 7 -20.96 -14.33 13.62
N ASP A 8 -22.14 -13.94 13.11
CA ASP A 8 -22.41 -12.53 12.78
C ASP A 8 -22.62 -11.64 14.02
N ALA A 9 -23.20 -12.19 15.10
CA ALA A 9 -23.40 -11.44 16.36
C ALA A 9 -22.09 -11.18 17.13
N LEU A 10 -21.07 -12.02 16.93
CA LEU A 10 -19.74 -11.85 17.53
C LEU A 10 -18.87 -10.83 16.79
N SER A 11 -19.22 -10.51 15.55
CA SER A 11 -18.51 -9.53 14.73
C SER A 11 -18.98 -8.10 15.04
N ALA A 12 -20.27 -7.91 15.32
CA ALA A 12 -20.84 -6.61 15.71
C ALA A 12 -20.48 -6.18 17.15
N SER A 13 -20.38 -7.13 18.10
CA SER A 13 -20.10 -6.85 19.52
C SER A 13 -18.62 -6.55 19.84
N ARG A 14 -17.71 -6.78 18.89
CA ARG A 14 -16.26 -6.52 19.06
C ARG A 14 -15.87 -5.07 18.74
N ILE A 15 -16.79 -4.27 18.21
CA ILE A 15 -16.56 -2.85 17.86
C ILE A 15 -16.74 -1.93 19.07
N GLU A 16 -17.49 -2.33 20.11
CA GLU A 16 -17.89 -1.44 21.22
C GLU A 16 -16.84 -1.22 22.34
N LYS A 17 -15.58 -1.65 22.19
CA LYS A 17 -14.55 -1.44 23.22
C LYS A 17 -13.18 -0.99 22.69
N LEU A 18 -13.14 -0.31 21.54
CA LEU A 18 -11.93 0.40 21.14
C LEU A 18 -11.97 1.83 21.68
N PRO A 19 -10.91 2.33 22.36
CA PRO A 19 -10.78 3.74 22.66
C PRO A 19 -11.08 4.59 21.43
N HIS A 20 -11.83 5.69 21.58
CA HIS A 20 -12.30 6.51 20.46
C HIS A 20 -11.21 6.86 19.42
N ALA A 21 -9.98 7.08 19.87
CA ALA A 21 -8.84 7.33 18.99
C ALA A 21 -8.52 6.14 18.06
N GLN A 22 -8.46 4.93 18.60
CA GLN A 22 -8.19 3.70 17.83
C GLN A 22 -9.34 3.37 16.88
N ALA A 23 -10.59 3.61 17.28
CA ALA A 23 -11.74 3.44 16.40
C ALA A 23 -11.71 4.42 15.21
N ARG A 24 -11.37 5.68 15.45
CA ARG A 24 -11.23 6.70 14.40
C ARG A 24 -10.09 6.35 13.43
N GLU A 25 -8.94 5.95 13.96
CA GLU A 25 -7.79 5.55 13.17
C GLU A 25 -8.11 4.39 12.23
N ARG A 26 -8.83 3.39 12.75
CA ARG A 26 -9.32 2.27 11.95
C ARG A 26 -10.29 2.70 10.85
N LEU A 27 -11.20 3.62 11.14
CA LEU A 27 -12.12 4.16 10.13
C LEU A 27 -11.38 4.94 9.04
N VAL A 28 -10.37 5.72 9.40
CA VAL A 28 -9.50 6.42 8.44
C VAL A 28 -8.76 5.42 7.56
N GLY A 29 -8.18 4.37 8.14
CA GLY A 29 -7.51 3.31 7.37
C GLY A 29 -8.44 2.61 6.38
N LEU A 30 -9.67 2.30 6.79
CA LEU A 30 -10.68 1.69 5.91
C LEU A 30 -11.09 2.64 4.77
N ALA A 31 -11.41 3.89 5.09
CA ALA A 31 -11.78 4.89 4.09
C ALA A 31 -10.64 5.17 3.10
N LEU A 32 -9.40 5.22 3.59
CA LEU A 32 -8.21 5.34 2.76
C LEU A 32 -8.11 4.13 1.83
N ARG A 33 -8.15 2.89 2.36
CA ARG A 33 -8.08 1.66 1.56
C ARG A 33 -9.12 1.64 0.45
N ASP A 34 -10.37 1.93 0.78
CA ASP A 34 -11.48 1.96 -0.18
C ASP A 34 -11.28 3.00 -1.28
N SER A 35 -10.64 4.13 -0.95
CA SER A 35 -10.35 5.18 -1.92
C SER A 35 -9.14 4.87 -2.82
N VAL A 36 -8.08 4.28 -2.26
CA VAL A 36 -6.80 4.09 -2.97
C VAL A 36 -6.74 2.81 -3.77
N GLU A 37 -7.42 1.75 -3.35
CA GLU A 37 -7.37 0.45 -4.02
C GLU A 37 -8.32 0.32 -5.22
N LYS A 38 -8.70 1.46 -5.81
CA LYS A 38 -9.52 1.51 -7.01
C LYS A 38 -8.66 1.28 -8.24
N ARG A 39 -9.24 0.61 -9.24
CA ARG A 39 -8.61 0.43 -10.55
C ARG A 39 -8.72 1.72 -11.35
N TYR A 40 -7.64 2.09 -12.03
CA TYR A 40 -7.65 3.19 -12.99
C TYR A 40 -6.71 2.92 -14.15
N ARG A 41 -6.95 3.57 -15.29
CA ARG A 41 -6.13 3.42 -16.49
C ARG A 41 -5.05 4.48 -16.50
N THR A 42 -3.81 4.09 -16.75
CA THR A 42 -2.70 5.04 -16.92
C THR A 42 -1.87 4.69 -18.13
N GLU A 43 -1.00 5.60 -18.54
CA GLU A 43 0.02 5.37 -19.55
C GLU A 43 1.38 5.39 -18.89
N PHE A 44 2.21 4.39 -19.19
CA PHE A 44 3.57 4.30 -18.70
C PHE A 44 4.45 3.82 -19.85
N TRP A 45 5.49 4.60 -20.19
CA TRP A 45 6.38 4.34 -21.34
C TRP A 45 5.64 4.07 -22.66
N GLY A 46 4.59 4.84 -22.96
CA GLY A 46 3.81 4.72 -24.20
C GLY A 46 2.83 3.55 -24.23
N ALA A 47 2.77 2.72 -23.18
CA ALA A 47 1.84 1.59 -23.07
C ALA A 47 0.75 1.90 -22.05
N ARG A 48 -0.47 1.43 -22.33
CA ARG A 48 -1.62 1.58 -21.43
C ARG A 48 -1.67 0.46 -20.40
N TYR A 49 -1.85 0.81 -19.14
CA TYR A 49 -1.92 -0.12 -18.01
C TYR A 49 -3.21 0.08 -17.22
N LEU A 50 -3.70 -1.01 -16.63
CA LEU A 50 -4.73 -0.98 -15.59
C LEU A 50 -4.03 -1.14 -14.23
N VAL A 51 -3.97 -0.06 -13.47
CA VAL A 51 -3.27 0.00 -12.18
C VAL A 51 -4.29 -0.16 -11.05
N ARG A 52 -3.91 -0.90 -10.01
CA ARG A 52 -4.65 -0.99 -8.75
C ARG A 52 -3.65 -0.85 -7.61
N PRO A 53 -3.48 0.36 -7.04
CA PRO A 53 -2.60 0.58 -5.92
C PRO A 53 -3.01 -0.28 -4.73
N LYS A 54 -2.07 -0.55 -3.82
CA LYS A 54 -2.32 -1.32 -2.61
C LYS A 54 -1.85 -0.61 -1.37
N LEU A 55 -2.74 -0.50 -0.37
CA LEU A 55 -2.39 0.14 0.90
C LEU A 55 -1.63 -0.84 1.79
N LEU A 56 -0.45 -0.44 2.24
CA LEU A 56 0.25 -1.13 3.32
C LEU A 56 -0.49 -0.94 4.65
N ASP A 57 -0.68 -2.03 5.38
CA ASP A 57 -1.30 -2.00 6.72
C ASP A 57 -0.36 -1.40 7.77
N THR A 58 0.95 -1.56 7.58
CA THR A 58 1.98 -0.98 8.43
C THR A 58 1.99 0.54 8.31
N ILE A 59 2.05 1.21 9.46
CA ILE A 59 2.16 2.66 9.60
C ILE A 59 3.52 2.95 10.20
N PHE A 60 4.31 3.80 9.53
CA PHE A 60 5.61 4.23 10.00
C PHE A 60 5.48 5.59 10.70
N GLY A 61 6.06 5.70 11.89
CA GLY A 61 5.99 6.91 12.73
C GLY A 61 4.56 7.36 13.04
N ASP A 62 4.27 8.64 12.84
CA ASP A 62 2.94 9.21 13.07
C ASP A 62 1.89 8.87 12.00
N GLY A 63 2.31 8.34 10.84
CA GLY A 63 1.41 7.96 9.74
C GLY A 63 0.60 9.08 9.12
N SER A 64 1.02 10.34 9.31
CA SER A 64 0.30 11.54 8.86
C SER A 64 0.64 11.93 7.42
N GLN A 65 1.75 11.44 6.89
CA GLN A 65 2.17 11.66 5.50
C GLN A 65 1.88 10.41 4.65
N LEU A 66 1.43 10.61 3.41
CA LEU A 66 1.18 9.54 2.45
C LEU A 66 2.22 9.60 1.33
N ILE A 67 2.77 8.44 0.99
CA ILE A 67 3.64 8.29 -0.18
C ILE A 67 3.13 7.17 -1.08
N GLY A 68 3.38 7.30 -2.38
CA GLY A 68 3.39 6.18 -3.30
C GLY A 68 4.77 5.55 -3.30
N PHE A 69 4.86 4.26 -2.98
CA PHE A 69 6.09 3.47 -3.06
C PHE A 69 6.01 2.53 -4.26
N GLN A 70 6.90 2.70 -5.22
CA GLN A 70 6.85 2.03 -6.51
C GLN A 70 8.13 1.25 -6.81
N PRO A 71 8.15 -0.07 -6.57
CA PRO A 71 9.24 -0.93 -7.01
C PRO A 71 9.42 -0.89 -8.52
N LEU A 72 10.66 -1.02 -8.99
CA LEU A 72 11.02 -0.87 -10.40
C LEU A 72 10.33 -1.89 -11.31
N ASN A 73 10.25 -3.14 -10.88
CA ASN A 73 9.73 -4.24 -11.71
C ASN A 73 8.20 -4.38 -11.69
N SER A 74 7.51 -3.71 -10.76
CA SER A 74 6.05 -3.72 -10.71
C SER A 74 5.42 -2.52 -11.41
N ARG A 75 6.22 -1.59 -11.95
CA ARG A 75 5.73 -0.38 -12.62
C ARG A 75 4.73 -0.71 -13.75
N PRO A 76 3.62 0.04 -13.87
CA PRO A 76 3.24 1.22 -13.08
C PRO A 76 2.43 0.93 -11.79
N GLN A 77 2.38 -0.32 -11.30
CA GLN A 77 1.79 -0.61 -9.99
C GLN A 77 2.62 0.00 -8.87
N TYR A 78 1.99 0.32 -7.74
CA TYR A 78 2.66 0.89 -6.57
C TYR A 78 1.84 0.63 -5.30
N TYR A 79 2.52 0.69 -4.17
CA TYR A 79 1.93 0.64 -2.84
C TYR A 79 1.68 2.06 -2.33
N VAL A 80 0.65 2.22 -1.50
CA VAL A 80 0.40 3.44 -0.73
C VAL A 80 0.87 3.17 0.68
N VAL A 81 1.68 4.08 1.22
CA VAL A 81 2.31 3.90 2.53
C VAL A 81 2.06 5.13 3.38
N ARG A 82 1.76 4.89 4.66
CA ARG A 82 1.62 5.93 5.68
C ARG A 82 2.92 6.05 6.44
N VAL A 83 3.55 7.21 6.35
CA VAL A 83 4.86 7.48 6.90
C VAL A 83 4.83 8.67 7.85
N ASP A 84 5.91 8.80 8.62
CA ASP A 84 6.08 9.89 9.56
C ASP A 84 6.11 11.24 8.82
N SER A 85 5.44 12.25 9.36
CA SER A 85 5.46 13.59 8.79
C SER A 85 6.84 14.27 8.83
N GLY A 86 7.76 13.77 9.65
CA GLY A 86 9.16 14.19 9.69
C GLY A 86 10.02 13.61 8.56
N TRP A 87 9.52 12.63 7.78
CA TRP A 87 10.30 12.03 6.71
C TRP A 87 10.40 12.92 5.48
N SER A 88 11.63 13.30 5.13
CA SER A 88 11.96 14.04 3.93
C SER A 88 11.75 13.18 2.68
N LEU A 89 11.03 13.72 1.69
CA LEU A 89 10.85 13.05 0.40
C LEU A 89 12.06 13.22 -0.53
N THR A 90 13.02 14.07 -0.17
CA THR A 90 14.24 14.30 -0.95
C THR A 90 15.39 13.43 -0.44
N ASN A 91 16.23 12.95 -1.36
CA ASN A 91 17.43 12.16 -1.05
C ASN A 91 18.61 13.00 -0.54
N THR A 92 18.36 14.21 -0.03
CA THR A 92 19.42 15.15 0.37
C THR A 92 19.55 15.28 1.89
N ASP A 93 18.62 14.71 2.65
CA ASP A 93 18.66 14.68 4.11
C ASP A 93 19.07 13.28 4.58
N ASP A 94 20.27 13.15 5.16
CA ASP A 94 20.92 11.84 5.32
C ASP A 94 20.17 10.88 6.26
N ASP A 95 19.58 11.35 7.37
CA ASP A 95 19.07 10.45 8.41
C ASP A 95 17.53 10.37 8.52
N ASN A 96 16.81 11.31 7.89
CA ASN A 96 15.34 11.39 8.00
C ASN A 96 14.66 11.37 6.63
N CYS A 97 15.34 10.94 5.56
CA CYS A 97 14.67 10.78 4.27
C CYS A 97 13.98 9.43 4.15
N VAL A 98 12.97 9.34 3.28
CA VAL A 98 12.31 8.06 2.92
C VAL A 98 13.34 7.02 2.48
N GLY A 99 14.44 7.45 1.83
CA GLY A 99 15.52 6.56 1.41
C GLY A 99 16.20 5.82 2.55
N ALA A 100 16.32 6.44 3.73
CA ALA A 100 16.91 5.81 4.91
C ALA A 100 16.01 4.72 5.52
N HIS A 101 14.70 4.75 5.24
CA HIS A 101 13.70 3.83 5.75
C HIS A 101 13.15 2.87 4.69
N ILE A 102 13.81 2.79 3.53
CA ILE A 102 13.28 2.05 2.39
C ILE A 102 13.23 0.54 2.64
N ASP A 103 14.20 0.01 3.39
CA ASP A 103 14.28 -1.40 3.74
C ASP A 103 13.10 -1.78 4.66
N GLU A 104 12.72 -0.92 5.61
CA GLU A 104 11.55 -1.13 6.47
C GLU A 104 10.24 -1.19 5.66
N ILE A 105 10.13 -0.38 4.61
CA ILE A 105 8.97 -0.40 3.69
C ILE A 105 8.97 -1.70 2.87
N TYR A 106 10.14 -2.15 2.40
CA TYR A 106 10.28 -3.42 1.69
C TYR A 106 9.86 -4.60 2.58
N GLU A 107 10.38 -4.66 3.80
CA GLU A 107 10.03 -5.70 4.78
C GLU A 107 8.52 -5.73 5.05
N ALA A 108 7.89 -4.57 5.27
CA ALA A 108 6.45 -4.49 5.50
C ALA A 108 5.63 -4.96 4.27
N ALA A 109 6.09 -4.64 3.05
CA ALA A 109 5.44 -5.08 1.82
C ALA A 109 5.60 -6.59 1.60
N GLU A 110 6.78 -7.15 1.91
CA GLU A 110 7.00 -8.59 1.90
C GLU A 110 6.12 -9.29 2.93
N GLU A 111 6.08 -8.80 4.18
CA GLU A 111 5.28 -9.42 5.24
C GLU A 111 3.80 -9.47 4.85
N GLN A 112 3.29 -8.39 4.25
CA GLN A 112 1.87 -8.29 3.91
C GLN A 112 1.49 -9.02 2.61
N PHE A 113 2.33 -8.97 1.57
CA PHE A 113 1.99 -9.48 0.24
C PHE A 113 2.86 -10.62 -0.27
N GLY A 114 3.94 -10.95 0.44
CA GLY A 114 4.96 -11.92 0.07
C GLY A 114 5.87 -11.43 -1.06
N LEU A 115 6.99 -12.14 -1.27
CA LEU A 115 7.85 -11.92 -2.43
C LEU A 115 7.23 -12.51 -3.70
N ALA A 116 7.55 -11.89 -4.84
CA ALA A 116 7.18 -12.35 -6.18
C ALA A 116 7.94 -13.61 -6.59
N TRP A 117 9.13 -13.81 -6.01
CA TRP A 117 9.97 -14.99 -6.21
C TRP A 117 10.79 -15.25 -4.93
N TYR A 118 11.03 -16.52 -4.60
CA TYR A 118 12.04 -16.90 -3.61
C TYR A 118 13.24 -17.57 -4.29
N PRO A 119 14.47 -17.43 -3.74
CA PRO A 119 15.66 -18.11 -4.28
C PRO A 119 15.50 -19.62 -4.40
N ASP A 120 14.79 -20.23 -3.44
CA ASP A 120 14.55 -21.67 -3.38
C ASP A 120 13.29 -22.11 -4.13
N ASP A 121 12.58 -21.19 -4.79
CA ASP A 121 11.40 -21.57 -5.58
C ASP A 121 11.81 -22.47 -6.74
N PRO A 122 11.10 -23.60 -6.96
CA PRO A 122 11.35 -24.43 -8.13
C PRO A 122 11.10 -23.59 -9.41
N PRO A 123 11.77 -23.89 -10.54
CA PRO A 123 11.71 -23.06 -11.74
C PRO A 123 10.29 -22.75 -12.25
N GLN A 124 9.34 -23.64 -11.98
CA GLN A 124 7.93 -23.48 -12.35
C GLN A 124 7.18 -22.41 -11.52
N ARG A 125 7.74 -21.98 -10.39
CA ARG A 125 7.18 -20.97 -9.47
C ARG A 125 7.92 -19.64 -9.48
N LYS A 126 9.12 -19.57 -10.05
CA LYS A 126 10.02 -18.41 -10.08
C LYS A 126 9.40 -17.11 -10.66
N TYR A 127 8.27 -17.21 -11.37
CA TYR A 127 7.52 -16.07 -11.91
C TYR A 127 6.01 -16.17 -11.65
N GLY A 128 5.59 -17.00 -10.70
CA GLY A 128 4.19 -17.40 -10.53
C GLY A 128 3.34 -16.38 -9.78
N ARG A 129 3.94 -15.54 -8.94
CA ARG A 129 3.21 -14.62 -8.07
C ARG A 129 3.00 -13.30 -8.78
N LYS A 130 1.74 -12.88 -8.86
CA LYS A 130 1.33 -11.63 -9.48
C LYS A 130 1.24 -10.54 -8.43
N TRP A 131 1.16 -9.30 -8.89
CA TRP A 131 0.77 -8.15 -8.06
C TRP A 131 -0.39 -8.54 -7.11
N PRO A 132 -0.27 -8.29 -5.79
CA PRO A 132 0.65 -7.34 -5.16
C PRO A 132 1.92 -7.93 -4.52
N ALA A 133 2.34 -9.13 -4.90
CA ALA A 133 3.60 -9.68 -4.40
C ALA A 133 4.79 -8.77 -4.78
N LEU A 134 5.68 -8.55 -3.83
CA LEU A 134 6.81 -7.63 -3.92
C LEU A 134 7.91 -8.21 -4.81
N HIS A 135 8.36 -7.43 -5.78
CA HIS A 135 9.61 -7.71 -6.47
C HIS A 135 10.67 -6.74 -5.95
N GLU A 136 11.51 -7.23 -5.04
CA GLU A 136 12.62 -6.44 -4.51
C GLU A 136 13.60 -6.11 -5.64
N ASP A 137 13.84 -4.83 -5.85
CA ASP A 137 14.77 -4.23 -6.81
C ASP A 137 14.90 -2.73 -6.46
N GLY A 138 15.46 -1.89 -7.33
CA GLY A 138 15.37 -0.44 -7.12
C GLY A 138 13.91 0.04 -6.98
N CYS A 139 13.69 1.19 -6.35
CA CYS A 139 12.37 1.80 -6.21
C CYS A 139 12.37 3.28 -6.60
N LEU A 140 11.17 3.86 -6.64
CA LEU A 140 10.97 5.30 -6.50
C LEU A 140 9.84 5.53 -5.50
N TRP A 141 9.80 6.73 -4.93
CA TRP A 141 8.65 7.20 -4.16
C TRP A 141 8.21 8.58 -4.62
N PHE A 142 6.96 8.93 -4.30
CA PHE A 142 6.40 10.23 -4.61
C PHE A 142 5.37 10.65 -3.55
N GLU A 143 5.20 11.96 -3.37
CA GLU A 143 4.17 12.51 -2.49
C GLU A 143 2.78 12.07 -2.97
N MET A 144 1.96 11.57 -2.05
CA MET A 144 0.57 11.25 -2.32
C MET A 144 -0.34 12.09 -1.41
N ARG A 145 -1.41 12.64 -1.99
CA ARG A 145 -2.40 13.43 -1.25
C ARG A 145 -3.73 12.71 -1.16
N TRP A 146 -4.36 12.80 0.00
CA TRP A 146 -5.70 12.29 0.26
C TRP A 146 -6.56 13.34 0.99
N PRO A 147 -7.85 13.53 0.62
CA PRO A 147 -8.55 12.88 -0.48
C PRO A 147 -7.94 13.23 -1.84
N MET A 148 -7.98 12.28 -2.77
CA MET A 148 -7.36 12.44 -4.09
C MET A 148 -7.99 13.63 -4.82
N GLN A 149 -7.16 14.56 -5.31
CA GLN A 149 -7.65 15.64 -6.15
C GLN A 149 -7.93 15.10 -7.57
N PRO A 150 -9.05 15.47 -8.21
CA PRO A 150 -9.50 14.89 -9.48
C PRO A 150 -8.57 15.13 -10.69
N ASN A 151 -7.52 15.96 -10.56
CA ASN A 151 -6.61 16.33 -11.65
C ASN A 151 -5.13 15.95 -11.40
N ASN A 152 -4.85 14.97 -10.53
CA ASN A 152 -3.46 14.54 -10.32
C ASN A 152 -2.96 13.71 -11.53
N PRO A 153 -1.93 14.16 -12.27
CA PRO A 153 -1.41 13.45 -13.45
C PRO A 153 -0.83 12.06 -13.13
N ALA A 154 -0.55 11.75 -11.86
CA ALA A 154 -0.18 10.39 -11.43
C ALA A 154 -1.32 9.36 -11.56
N GLN A 155 -2.55 9.83 -11.80
CA GLN A 155 -3.74 9.00 -11.88
C GLN A 155 -4.45 9.26 -13.20
N GLY A 156 -4.18 8.39 -14.17
CA GLY A 156 -4.95 8.40 -15.40
C GLY A 156 -6.44 8.09 -15.15
N ARG A 157 -7.24 8.09 -16.22
CA ARG A 157 -8.69 8.20 -16.11
C ARG A 157 -9.33 7.02 -15.35
N PRO A 158 -10.26 7.29 -14.41
CA PRO A 158 -11.06 6.25 -13.78
C PRO A 158 -11.92 5.51 -14.82
N GLU A 159 -12.24 4.25 -14.54
CA GLU A 159 -13.19 3.45 -15.34
C GLU A 159 -14.64 3.87 -15.12
#